data_AF-G7PYC1-F1
#
_entry.id   AF-G7PYC1-F1
#
_cell.length_a   1.000
_cell.length_b   1.000
_cell.length_c   1.000
_cell.angle_alpha   90.00
_cell.angle_beta   90.00
_cell.angle_gamma   90.00
#
_symmetry.space_group_name_H-M   'P 1'
#
loop_
_entity.id
_entity.type
_entity.pdbx_description
1 polymer ?
#
loop_
_entity_poly.entity_id
_entity_poly.type
_entity_poly.pdbx_seq_one_letter_code
_entity_poly.pdbx_strand_id
1 'polypeptide(L)'
;RFVLAVGSAVFDAMFNGGMATTSTEIELPDVEPAAFLALLKFLYSDEVQFPKSTGDVQLCHLSGARLFDEPQLASLCLENIDKNTADAITAEGFTDIDLDTLVAVLERDTLGIREVRLFNAVVRWSEAECQRQQLQVTPENRRKVLGKALGLIRFPLMTIEEFAAGPAQSGILVDREVVSLFLHFTVNPKPRVEFIDRPRCCLRGRFSVNKRIFVVGFGLYGSIHGPTDYQVNIQIIHTDSNTVLGQNDTGFSCDGSASTFRVMFKEPVEVLPNVNYTACATLKGPDSHYGTKGLRKVTHESPTTGAKTCFTFCYAAGNNNGTSVEDGQIPEVIFYT
;
A
#
# COMPACT_ATOMS: atom_id res chain seq x y z
N ARG A 1 -6.55 -30.08 -19.70
CA ARG A 1 -6.17 -29.55 -21.02
C ARG A 1 -7.15 -28.47 -21.48
N PHE A 2 -8.40 -28.77 -21.82
CA PHE A 2 -9.33 -27.75 -22.36
C PHE A 2 -9.55 -26.54 -21.41
N VAL A 3 -9.90 -26.78 -20.14
CA VAL A 3 -10.07 -25.70 -19.15
C VAL A 3 -8.79 -24.86 -18.97
N LEU A 4 -7.62 -25.50 -18.97
CA LEU A 4 -6.33 -24.82 -18.85
C LEU A 4 -6.00 -23.96 -20.08
N ALA A 5 -6.22 -24.49 -21.28
CA ALA A 5 -5.96 -23.75 -22.53
C ALA A 5 -6.92 -22.58 -22.73
N VAL A 6 -8.21 -22.75 -22.39
CA VAL A 6 -9.19 -21.65 -22.45
C VAL A 6 -8.91 -20.62 -21.36
N GLY A 7 -8.45 -21.09 -20.20
CA GLY A 7 -8.27 -20.29 -19.01
C GLY A 7 -6.97 -19.49 -18.96
N SER A 8 -5.91 -19.91 -19.65
CA SER A 8 -4.59 -19.25 -19.62
C SER A 8 -3.87 -19.37 -20.96
N ALA A 9 -3.40 -18.22 -21.47
CA ALA A 9 -2.70 -18.14 -22.74
C ALA A 9 -1.38 -18.93 -22.76
N VAL A 10 -0.72 -19.05 -21.60
CA VAL A 10 0.51 -19.86 -21.45
C VAL A 10 0.21 -21.34 -21.68
N PHE A 11 -0.91 -21.83 -21.12
CA PHE A 11 -1.34 -23.21 -21.35
C PHE A 11 -1.87 -23.44 -22.76
N ASP A 12 -2.54 -22.45 -23.37
CA ASP A 12 -2.93 -22.54 -24.78
C ASP A 12 -1.71 -22.70 -25.70
N ALA A 13 -0.69 -21.85 -25.50
CA ALA A 13 0.57 -21.96 -26.25
C ALA A 13 1.28 -23.30 -26.00
N MET A 14 1.25 -23.81 -24.76
CA MET A 14 1.87 -25.08 -24.39
C MET A 14 1.15 -26.31 -24.99
N PHE A 15 -0.18 -26.27 -25.12
CA PHE A 15 -0.98 -27.40 -25.61
C PHE A 15 -1.31 -27.34 -27.10
N ASN A 16 -1.44 -26.13 -27.66
CA ASN A 16 -1.94 -25.88 -29.00
C ASN A 16 -0.99 -25.05 -29.88
N GLY A 17 0.12 -24.54 -29.32
CA GLY A 17 1.12 -23.75 -30.05
C GLY A 17 2.08 -24.59 -30.92
N GLY A 18 2.96 -23.91 -31.66
CA GLY A 18 3.86 -24.53 -32.63
C GLY A 18 4.92 -25.50 -32.04
N MET A 19 5.11 -25.50 -30.72
CA MET A 19 5.95 -26.46 -29.98
C MET A 19 5.14 -27.29 -28.98
N ALA A 20 3.85 -27.52 -29.25
CA ALA A 20 2.95 -28.20 -28.34
C ALA A 20 3.47 -29.59 -27.92
N THR A 21 3.52 -29.82 -26.61
CA THR A 21 3.93 -31.11 -26.06
C THR A 21 2.87 -32.19 -26.29
N THR A 22 3.29 -33.32 -26.85
CA THR A 22 2.43 -34.52 -27.03
C THR A 22 2.35 -35.40 -25.78
N SER A 23 3.22 -35.15 -24.79
CA SER A 23 3.27 -35.89 -23.52
C SER A 23 1.98 -35.74 -22.70
N THR A 24 1.57 -36.83 -22.05
CA THR A 24 0.44 -36.83 -21.09
C THR A 24 0.79 -36.20 -19.75
N GLU A 25 2.08 -36.15 -19.41
CA GLU A 25 2.62 -35.56 -18.18
C GLU A 25 3.52 -34.36 -18.53
N ILE A 26 3.35 -33.26 -17.79
CA ILE A 26 4.13 -32.03 -17.95
C ILE A 26 4.70 -31.68 -16.59
N GLU A 27 6.02 -31.62 -16.51
CA GLU A 27 6.73 -31.17 -15.32
C GLU A 27 6.81 -29.64 -15.31
N LEU A 28 6.52 -29.04 -14.15
CA LEU A 28 6.57 -27.60 -13.92
C LEU A 28 7.58 -27.33 -12.79
N PRO A 29 8.90 -27.29 -13.11
CA PRO A 29 9.95 -27.22 -12.09
C PRO A 29 9.97 -25.88 -11.34
N ASP A 30 9.52 -24.79 -11.97
CA ASP A 30 9.61 -23.43 -11.45
C ASP A 30 8.31 -22.96 -10.77
N VAL A 31 7.42 -23.89 -10.42
CA VAL A 31 6.09 -23.57 -9.88
C VAL A 31 5.86 -24.23 -8.54
N GLU A 32 5.64 -23.41 -7.53
CA GLU A 32 5.33 -23.92 -6.20
C GLU A 32 3.92 -24.54 -6.17
N PRO A 33 3.73 -25.73 -5.57
CA PRO A 33 2.46 -26.44 -5.61
C PRO A 33 1.26 -25.64 -5.11
N ALA A 34 1.46 -24.77 -4.11
CA ALA A 34 0.41 -23.89 -3.59
C ALA A 34 -0.04 -22.86 -4.64
N ALA A 35 0.90 -22.23 -5.34
CA ALA A 35 0.64 -21.26 -6.40
C ALA A 35 -0.12 -21.90 -7.57
N PHE A 36 0.31 -23.10 -7.97
CA PHE A 36 -0.37 -23.83 -9.03
C PHE A 36 -1.79 -24.26 -8.64
N LEU A 37 -2.00 -24.70 -7.40
CA LEU A 37 -3.33 -25.05 -6.89
C LEU A 37 -4.26 -23.83 -6.82
N ALA A 38 -3.74 -22.66 -6.45
CA ALA A 38 -4.51 -21.42 -6.44
C ALA A 38 -4.94 -21.01 -7.85
N LEU A 39 -4.04 -21.11 -8.83
CA LEU A 39 -4.36 -20.93 -10.25
C LEU A 39 -5.45 -21.91 -10.70
N LEU A 40 -5.30 -23.21 -10.41
CA LEU A 40 -6.30 -24.21 -10.78
C LEU A 40 -7.67 -23.91 -10.17
N LYS A 41 -7.73 -23.50 -8.90
CA LYS A 41 -9.01 -23.09 -8.29
C LYS A 41 -9.59 -21.89 -9.02
N PHE A 42 -8.79 -20.86 -9.28
CA PHE A 42 -9.23 -19.68 -10.03
C PHE A 42 -9.79 -20.04 -11.41
N LEU A 43 -9.06 -20.83 -12.20
CA LEU A 43 -9.49 -21.23 -13.55
C LEU A 43 -10.80 -22.05 -13.56
N TYR A 44 -11.13 -22.73 -12.46
CA TYR A 44 -12.33 -23.57 -12.38
C TYR A 44 -13.51 -22.91 -11.66
N SER A 45 -13.27 -21.94 -10.76
CA SER A 45 -14.34 -21.34 -9.94
C SER A 45 -14.43 -19.82 -10.02
N ASP A 46 -13.50 -19.15 -10.69
CA ASP A 46 -13.38 -17.67 -10.73
C ASP A 46 -13.27 -17.04 -9.32
N GLU A 47 -12.99 -17.87 -8.32
CA GLU A 47 -12.94 -17.53 -6.90
C GLU A 47 -11.61 -18.02 -6.32
N VAL A 48 -10.93 -17.16 -5.57
CA VAL A 48 -9.76 -17.55 -4.79
C VAL A 48 -9.99 -17.27 -3.31
N GLN A 49 -10.06 -18.35 -2.54
CA GLN A 49 -9.98 -18.27 -1.09
C GLN A 49 -8.51 -18.26 -0.70
N PHE A 50 -8.01 -17.10 -0.31
CA PHE A 50 -6.72 -17.01 0.37
C PHE A 50 -6.93 -17.41 1.83
N PRO A 51 -6.34 -18.52 2.30
CA PRO A 51 -6.37 -18.84 3.72
C PRO A 51 -5.77 -17.67 4.51
N LYS A 52 -6.26 -17.45 5.74
CA LYS A 52 -5.81 -16.37 6.64
C LYS A 52 -4.35 -16.53 7.14
N SER A 53 -3.48 -17.25 6.44
CA SER A 53 -2.16 -17.62 6.94
C SER A 53 -1.03 -17.42 5.94
N THR A 54 0.05 -16.86 6.50
CA THR A 54 1.45 -16.76 6.06
C THR A 54 1.72 -15.95 4.79
N GLY A 55 2.50 -14.88 4.94
CA GLY A 55 2.92 -13.99 3.84
C GLY A 55 3.58 -14.72 2.67
N ASP A 56 4.26 -15.85 2.96
CA ASP A 56 4.91 -16.71 1.96
C ASP A 56 3.91 -17.17 0.89
N VAL A 57 2.77 -17.72 1.30
CA VAL A 57 1.75 -18.27 0.39
C VAL A 57 1.22 -17.19 -0.58
N GLN A 58 1.12 -15.94 -0.10
CA GLN A 58 0.59 -14.83 -0.90
C GLN A 58 1.57 -14.41 -2.01
N LEU A 59 2.86 -14.39 -1.69
CA LEU A 59 3.92 -14.09 -2.63
C LEU A 59 4.09 -15.20 -3.66
N CYS A 60 4.02 -16.47 -3.23
CA CYS A 60 4.05 -17.62 -4.14
C CYS A 60 2.87 -17.57 -5.13
N HIS A 61 1.66 -17.26 -4.66
CA HIS A 61 0.49 -17.12 -5.54
C HIS A 61 0.66 -15.99 -6.57
N LEU A 62 1.24 -14.85 -6.16
CA LEU A 62 1.52 -13.75 -7.08
C LEU A 62 2.54 -14.16 -8.16
N SER A 63 3.64 -14.80 -7.77
CA SER A 63 4.66 -15.29 -8.71
C SER A 63 4.04 -16.27 -9.71
N GLY A 64 3.21 -17.21 -9.23
CA GLY A 64 2.48 -18.13 -10.10
C GLY A 64 1.50 -17.43 -11.05
N ALA A 65 0.68 -16.51 -10.55
CA ALA A 65 -0.27 -15.77 -11.37
C ALA A 65 0.40 -15.01 -12.52
N ARG A 66 1.58 -14.43 -12.25
CA ARG A 66 2.38 -13.74 -13.27
C ARG A 66 3.02 -14.72 -14.26
N LEU A 67 3.53 -15.85 -13.77
CA LEU A 67 4.15 -16.88 -14.63
C LEU A 67 3.14 -17.43 -15.66
N PHE A 68 1.86 -17.53 -15.28
CA PHE A 68 0.80 -18.04 -16.15
C PHE A 68 0.01 -16.94 -16.90
N ASP A 69 0.49 -15.69 -16.84
CA ASP A 69 -0.10 -14.51 -17.48
C ASP A 69 -1.59 -14.27 -17.12
N GLU A 70 -1.91 -14.42 -15.82
CA GLU A 70 -3.26 -14.22 -15.28
C GLU A 70 -3.38 -12.88 -14.53
N PRO A 71 -3.76 -11.77 -15.21
CA PRO A 71 -3.76 -10.43 -14.62
C PRO A 71 -4.82 -10.25 -13.53
N GLN A 72 -5.95 -10.95 -13.62
CA GLN A 72 -7.03 -10.87 -12.62
C GLN A 72 -6.59 -11.54 -11.31
N LEU A 73 -5.99 -12.73 -11.40
CA LEU A 73 -5.43 -13.44 -10.25
C LEU A 73 -4.26 -12.66 -9.63
N ALA A 74 -3.37 -12.09 -10.45
CA ALA A 74 -2.26 -11.26 -9.99
C ALA A 74 -2.77 -10.02 -9.23
N SER A 75 -3.79 -9.34 -9.76
CA SER A 75 -4.42 -8.19 -9.09
C SER A 75 -4.98 -8.58 -7.71
N LEU A 76 -5.66 -9.71 -7.62
CA LEU A 76 -6.23 -10.21 -6.37
C LEU A 76 -5.15 -10.62 -5.35
N CYS A 77 -4.04 -11.20 -5.81
CA CYS A 77 -2.88 -11.50 -4.96
C CYS A 77 -2.24 -10.21 -4.42
N LEU A 78 -2.04 -9.21 -5.28
CA LEU A 78 -1.50 -7.91 -4.88
C LEU A 78 -2.42 -7.17 -3.90
N GLU A 79 -3.73 -7.23 -4.09
CA GLU A 79 -4.69 -6.71 -3.11
C GLU A 79 -4.56 -7.42 -1.76
N ASN A 80 -4.23 -8.71 -1.74
CA ASN A 80 -4.04 -9.43 -0.49
C ASN A 80 -2.72 -9.04 0.20
N ILE A 81 -1.65 -8.88 -0.58
CA ILE A 81 -0.36 -8.36 -0.10
C ILE A 81 -0.54 -6.95 0.50
N ASP A 82 -1.38 -6.11 -0.09
CA ASP A 82 -1.70 -4.79 0.50
C ASP A 82 -2.44 -4.91 1.84
N LYS A 83 -3.33 -5.90 1.96
CA LYS A 83 -4.11 -6.13 3.18
C LYS A 83 -3.23 -6.61 4.33
N ASN A 84 -2.21 -7.41 4.01
CA ASN A 84 -1.32 -8.05 4.98
C ASN A 84 0.15 -7.65 4.77
N THR A 85 0.43 -6.39 4.38
CA THR A 85 1.79 -5.99 3.93
C THR A 85 2.87 -6.28 4.95
N ALA A 86 2.62 -6.03 6.24
CA ALA A 86 3.62 -6.28 7.28
C ALA A 86 4.05 -7.76 7.30
N ASP A 87 3.09 -8.68 7.22
CA ASP A 87 3.35 -10.13 7.21
C ASP A 87 3.97 -10.57 5.89
N ALA A 88 3.47 -10.05 4.75
CA ALA A 88 3.99 -10.38 3.42
C ALA A 88 5.44 -9.95 3.22
N ILE A 89 5.81 -8.73 3.66
CA ILE A 89 7.17 -8.20 3.48
C ILE A 89 8.16 -8.80 4.48
N THR A 90 7.70 -9.22 5.66
CA THR A 90 8.58 -9.84 6.67
C THR A 90 8.74 -11.35 6.49
N ALA A 91 7.84 -11.98 5.74
CA ALA A 91 7.85 -13.39 5.37
C ALA A 91 9.22 -13.85 4.84
N GLU A 92 9.54 -15.12 5.03
CA GLU A 92 10.78 -15.73 4.53
C GLU A 92 10.72 -15.85 3.00
N GLY A 93 9.54 -16.23 2.46
CA GLY A 93 9.27 -16.33 1.03
C GLY A 93 9.37 -14.99 0.28
N PHE A 94 9.45 -13.85 0.98
CA PHE A 94 9.75 -12.57 0.34
C PHE A 94 11.11 -12.59 -0.36
N THR A 95 12.11 -13.32 0.14
CA THR A 95 13.43 -13.40 -0.51
C THR A 95 13.45 -14.31 -1.73
N ASP A 96 12.42 -15.15 -1.90
CA ASP A 96 12.38 -16.16 -2.95
C ASP A 96 11.76 -15.63 -4.25
N ILE A 97 11.06 -14.50 -4.20
CA ILE A 97 10.44 -13.88 -5.38
C ILE A 97 11.48 -13.40 -6.41
N ASP A 98 11.09 -13.35 -7.67
CA ASP A 98 11.89 -12.78 -8.75
C ASP A 98 11.89 -11.23 -8.74
N LEU A 99 12.81 -10.62 -9.50
CA LEU A 99 12.98 -9.17 -9.55
C LEU A 99 11.73 -8.43 -10.08
N ASP A 100 11.02 -9.00 -11.05
CA ASP A 100 9.83 -8.34 -11.59
C ASP A 100 8.65 -8.40 -10.62
N THR A 101 8.54 -9.47 -9.84
CA THR A 101 7.58 -9.61 -8.76
C THR A 101 7.90 -8.62 -7.64
N LEU A 102 9.17 -8.49 -7.25
CA LEU A 102 9.63 -7.46 -6.32
C LEU A 102 9.26 -6.06 -6.81
N VAL A 103 9.51 -5.76 -8.09
CA VAL A 103 9.21 -4.47 -8.69
C VAL A 103 7.71 -4.19 -8.70
N ALA A 104 6.88 -5.17 -9.08
CA ALA A 104 5.44 -5.03 -9.04
C ALA A 104 4.92 -4.75 -7.63
N VAL A 105 5.53 -5.33 -6.59
CA VAL A 105 5.24 -5.01 -5.19
C VAL A 105 5.66 -3.57 -4.88
N LEU A 106 6.91 -3.19 -5.17
CA LEU A 106 7.47 -1.86 -4.85
C LEU A 106 6.86 -0.70 -5.66
N GLU A 107 6.24 -0.94 -6.81
CA GLU A 107 5.55 0.09 -7.59
C GLU A 107 4.23 0.54 -6.94
N ARG A 108 3.63 -0.30 -6.10
CA ARG A 108 2.30 -0.04 -5.56
C ARG A 108 2.29 1.13 -4.59
N ASP A 109 1.50 2.13 -4.91
CA ASP A 109 1.14 3.20 -3.97
C ASP A 109 0.35 2.71 -2.77
N THR A 110 -0.21 1.50 -2.81
CA THR A 110 -1.07 0.93 -1.77
C THR A 110 -0.34 0.06 -0.75
N LEU A 111 0.99 -0.10 -0.87
CA LEU A 111 1.75 -0.89 0.10
C LEU A 111 1.76 -0.27 1.48
N GLY A 112 1.51 -1.16 2.42
CA GLY A 112 1.22 -0.83 3.76
C GLY A 112 2.36 -0.80 4.77
N ILE A 113 3.40 -0.01 4.52
CA ILE A 113 4.64 -0.16 5.28
C ILE A 113 5.44 1.14 5.37
N ARG A 114 6.19 1.32 6.47
CA ARG A 114 7.19 2.39 6.56
C ARG A 114 8.30 2.13 5.55
N GLU A 115 8.74 3.17 4.84
CA GLU A 115 9.80 3.03 3.83
C GLU A 115 11.07 2.42 4.42
N VAL A 116 11.44 2.72 5.67
CA VAL A 116 12.60 2.09 6.33
C VAL A 116 12.44 0.56 6.48
N ARG A 117 11.23 0.08 6.76
CA ARG A 117 10.95 -1.36 6.89
C ARG A 117 10.94 -2.03 5.52
N LEU A 118 10.40 -1.35 4.51
CA LEU A 118 10.43 -1.80 3.12
C LEU A 118 11.88 -1.89 2.62
N PHE A 119 12.68 -0.86 2.86
CA PHE A 119 14.10 -0.84 2.54
C PHE A 119 14.83 -2.02 3.17
N ASN A 120 14.63 -2.28 4.47
CA ASN A 120 15.27 -3.42 5.13
C ASN A 120 14.89 -4.76 4.47
N ALA A 121 13.63 -4.95 4.10
CA ALA A 121 13.21 -6.15 3.39
C ALA A 121 13.83 -6.27 1.99
N VAL A 122 13.94 -5.16 1.27
CA VAL A 122 14.62 -5.10 -0.04
C VAL A 122 16.11 -5.40 0.10
N VAL A 123 16.76 -4.97 1.19
CA VAL A 123 18.15 -5.33 1.49
C VAL A 123 18.25 -6.85 1.70
N ARG A 124 17.38 -7.47 2.51
CA ARG A 124 17.36 -8.94 2.68
C ARG A 124 17.20 -9.65 1.33
N TRP A 125 16.29 -9.18 0.49
CA TRP A 125 16.09 -9.73 -0.85
C TRP A 125 17.36 -9.60 -1.70
N SER A 126 18.03 -8.45 -1.69
CA SER A 126 19.27 -8.25 -2.46
C SER A 126 20.42 -9.17 -2.01
N GLU A 127 20.48 -9.50 -0.72
CA GLU A 127 21.47 -10.43 -0.16
C GLU A 127 21.20 -11.85 -0.63
N ALA A 128 19.94 -12.30 -0.58
CA ALA A 128 19.53 -13.59 -1.11
C ALA A 128 19.77 -13.67 -2.63
N GLU A 129 19.47 -12.60 -3.37
CA GLU A 129 19.69 -12.55 -4.82
C GLU A 129 21.17 -12.61 -5.21
N CYS A 130 22.05 -11.94 -4.45
CA CYS A 130 23.49 -12.09 -4.64
C CYS A 130 23.93 -13.54 -4.43
N GLN A 131 23.41 -14.23 -3.41
CA GLN A 131 23.71 -15.65 -3.17
C GLN A 131 23.20 -16.55 -4.29
N ARG A 132 21.96 -16.32 -4.79
CA ARG A 132 21.39 -17.05 -5.94
C ARG A 132 22.25 -16.90 -7.20
N GLN A 133 22.79 -15.70 -7.44
CA GLN A 133 23.68 -15.44 -8.57
C GLN A 133 25.15 -15.80 -8.32
N GLN A 134 25.49 -16.43 -7.18
CA GLN A 134 26.85 -16.76 -6.77
C GLN A 134 27.81 -15.56 -6.72
N LEU A 135 27.28 -14.39 -6.38
CA LEU A 135 28.04 -13.16 -6.19
C LEU A 135 28.38 -12.97 -4.72
N GLN A 136 29.54 -12.35 -4.43
CA GLN A 136 29.82 -11.91 -3.07
C GLN A 136 28.84 -10.80 -2.66
N VAL A 137 28.37 -10.87 -1.41
CA VAL A 137 27.41 -9.90 -0.85
C VAL A 137 28.15 -8.59 -0.51
N THR A 138 28.46 -7.81 -1.53
CA THR A 138 29.04 -6.46 -1.40
C THR A 138 27.97 -5.40 -1.68
N PRO A 139 28.11 -4.15 -1.18
CA PRO A 139 27.16 -3.08 -1.48
C PRO A 139 26.97 -2.81 -2.98
N GLU A 140 28.03 -2.93 -3.77
CA GLU A 140 28.01 -2.71 -5.22
C GLU A 140 27.21 -3.82 -5.93
N ASN A 141 27.40 -5.08 -5.52
CA ASN A 141 26.66 -6.21 -6.06
C ASN A 141 25.17 -6.14 -5.65
N ARG A 142 24.88 -5.77 -4.40
CA ARG A 142 23.49 -5.54 -3.93
C ARG A 142 22.80 -4.46 -4.75
N ARG A 143 23.47 -3.32 -4.99
CA ARG A 143 22.95 -2.26 -5.87
C ARG A 143 22.70 -2.78 -7.30
N LYS A 144 23.63 -3.58 -7.83
CA LYS A 144 23.54 -4.14 -9.19
C LYS A 144 22.34 -5.08 -9.33
N VAL A 145 22.11 -5.98 -8.39
CA VAL A 145 20.98 -6.93 -8.45
C VAL A 145 19.63 -6.23 -8.21
N LEU A 146 19.60 -5.17 -7.41
CA LEU A 146 18.38 -4.37 -7.20
C LEU A 146 17.97 -3.62 -8.47
N GLY A 147 18.93 -3.07 -9.23
CA GLY A 147 18.65 -2.39 -10.49
C GLY A 147 17.51 -1.37 -10.40
N LYS A 148 16.44 -1.57 -11.18
CA LYS A 148 15.26 -0.67 -11.21
C LYS A 148 14.50 -0.63 -9.88
N ALA A 149 14.55 -1.69 -9.06
CA ALA A 149 13.84 -1.78 -7.80
C ALA A 149 14.30 -0.73 -6.78
N LEU A 150 15.59 -0.34 -6.81
CA LEU A 150 16.15 0.64 -5.90
C LEU A 150 15.48 2.02 -6.04
N GLY A 151 15.16 2.42 -7.28
CA GLY A 151 14.50 3.71 -7.57
C GLY A 151 13.04 3.77 -7.12
N LEU A 152 12.43 2.63 -6.78
CA LEU A 152 11.05 2.55 -6.31
C LEU A 152 10.94 2.74 -4.79
N ILE A 153 12.06 2.70 -4.07
CA ILE A 153 12.11 3.01 -2.63
C ILE A 153 12.03 4.53 -2.46
N ARG A 154 11.15 4.99 -1.58
CA ARG A 154 10.83 6.41 -1.43
C ARG A 154 11.63 7.01 -0.28
N PHE A 155 12.95 6.99 -0.40
CA PHE A 155 13.87 7.53 0.61
C PHE A 155 13.50 8.92 1.14
N PRO A 156 13.03 9.89 0.33
CA PRO A 156 12.65 11.23 0.81
C PRO A 156 11.53 11.25 1.86
N LEU A 157 10.84 10.13 2.04
CA LEU A 157 9.74 9.97 3.00
C LEU A 157 10.17 9.31 4.31
N MET A 158 11.42 8.87 4.43
CA MET A 158 11.97 8.43 5.71
C MET A 158 12.27 9.64 6.59
N THR A 159 12.34 9.44 7.91
CA THR A 159 12.92 10.46 8.78
C THR A 159 14.43 10.56 8.54
N ILE A 160 15.04 11.69 8.90
CA ILE A 160 16.49 11.84 8.75
C ILE A 160 17.25 10.82 9.61
N GLU A 161 16.72 10.46 10.78
CA GLU A 161 17.29 9.44 11.66
C GLU A 161 17.19 8.05 11.04
N GLU A 162 16.01 7.69 10.50
CA GLU A 162 15.81 6.42 9.81
C GLU A 162 16.74 6.29 8.59
N PHE A 163 16.86 7.36 7.80
CA PHE A 163 17.74 7.41 6.65
C PHE A 163 19.22 7.31 7.05
N ALA A 164 19.64 8.09 8.05
CA ALA A 164 21.02 8.14 8.52
C ALA A 164 21.48 6.83 9.18
N ALA A 165 20.58 6.13 9.87
CA ALA A 165 20.90 4.87 10.54
C ALA A 165 20.84 3.65 9.60
N GLY A 166 20.09 3.74 8.49
CA GLY A 166 19.91 2.63 7.55
C GLY A 166 20.53 2.91 6.17
N PRO A 167 19.74 3.41 5.20
CA PRO A 167 20.18 3.59 3.82
C PRO A 167 21.52 4.30 3.64
N ALA A 168 21.78 5.38 4.39
CA ALA A 168 23.02 6.16 4.27
C ALA A 168 24.27 5.37 4.66
N GLN A 169 24.15 4.39 5.57
CA GLN A 169 25.27 3.56 6.04
C GLN A 169 25.37 2.22 5.28
N SER A 170 24.37 1.89 4.47
CA SER A 170 24.31 0.59 3.78
C SER A 170 25.37 0.41 2.68
N GLY A 171 25.90 1.51 2.14
CA GLY A 171 26.76 1.55 0.95
C GLY A 171 26.03 1.24 -0.36
N ILE A 172 24.70 1.01 -0.32
CA ILE A 172 23.90 0.71 -1.52
C ILE A 172 23.65 2.00 -2.32
N LEU A 173 23.44 3.12 -1.64
CA LEU A 173 23.34 4.45 -2.25
C LEU A 173 24.72 5.02 -2.52
N VAL A 174 24.90 5.72 -3.64
CA VAL A 174 26.18 6.40 -3.92
C VAL A 174 26.24 7.72 -3.14
N ASP A 175 27.46 8.20 -2.83
CA ASP A 175 27.66 9.41 -2.03
C ASP A 175 26.87 10.62 -2.54
N ARG A 176 26.76 10.78 -3.86
CA ARG A 176 25.95 11.83 -4.49
C ARG A 176 24.46 11.74 -4.11
N GLU A 177 23.89 10.53 -4.09
CA GLU A 177 22.50 10.30 -3.70
C GLU A 177 22.31 10.57 -2.21
N VAL A 178 23.24 10.08 -1.38
CA VAL A 178 23.21 10.29 0.08
C VAL A 178 23.24 11.78 0.42
N VAL A 179 24.18 12.53 -0.17
CA VAL A 179 24.27 13.99 0.02
C VAL A 179 23.01 14.69 -0.48
N SER A 180 22.50 14.31 -1.66
CA SER A 180 21.27 14.90 -2.22
C SER A 180 20.06 14.69 -1.30
N LEU A 181 19.91 13.50 -0.72
CA LEU A 181 18.85 13.18 0.23
C LEU A 181 19.02 13.92 1.57
N PHE A 182 20.24 14.02 2.11
CA PHE A 182 20.48 14.84 3.31
C PHE A 182 20.15 16.32 3.10
N LEU A 183 20.48 16.89 1.94
CA LEU A 183 20.06 18.25 1.57
C LEU A 183 18.53 18.34 1.47
N HIS A 184 17.86 17.32 0.91
CA HIS A 184 16.40 17.26 0.86
C HIS A 184 15.74 17.28 2.24
N PHE A 185 16.35 16.62 3.24
CA PHE A 185 15.82 16.61 4.61
C PHE A 185 16.06 17.91 5.39
N THR A 186 17.14 18.64 5.08
CA THR A 186 17.63 19.75 5.93
C THR A 186 17.38 21.14 5.35
N VAL A 187 17.29 21.27 4.03
CA VAL A 187 17.24 22.58 3.35
C VAL A 187 15.80 22.96 2.97
N ASN A 188 15.48 24.25 3.12
CA ASN A 188 14.20 24.84 2.70
C ASN A 188 14.46 26.05 1.76
N PRO A 189 13.97 26.06 0.50
CA PRO A 189 13.10 25.08 -0.14
C PRO A 189 13.77 23.74 -0.41
N LYS A 190 13.01 22.65 -0.28
CA LYS A 190 13.52 21.28 -0.48
C LYS A 190 13.98 21.10 -1.93
N PRO A 191 15.25 20.73 -2.17
CA PRO A 191 15.72 20.43 -3.52
C PRO A 191 15.04 19.19 -4.10
N ARG A 192 14.92 19.17 -5.44
CA ARG A 192 14.44 17.98 -6.16
C ARG A 192 15.49 16.88 -6.10
N VAL A 193 15.02 15.64 -5.97
CA VAL A 193 15.85 14.44 -5.90
C VAL A 193 15.40 13.44 -6.96
N GLU A 194 16.26 12.46 -7.26
CA GLU A 194 16.01 11.43 -8.28
C GLU A 194 15.03 10.33 -7.81
N PHE A 195 14.71 10.32 -6.51
CA PHE A 195 13.79 9.37 -5.89
C PHE A 195 12.37 9.91 -5.78
N ILE A 196 11.39 9.01 -5.76
CA ILE A 196 9.98 9.34 -5.59
C ILE A 196 9.77 9.97 -4.21
N ASP A 197 9.25 11.19 -4.18
CA ASP A 197 8.97 11.99 -2.97
C ASP A 197 7.48 12.04 -2.61
N ARG A 198 6.68 11.17 -3.24
CA ARG A 198 5.23 11.06 -3.03
C ARG A 198 4.91 9.88 -2.10
N PRO A 199 4.23 10.10 -0.96
CA PRO A 199 3.80 9.04 -0.07
C PRO A 199 3.08 7.88 -0.75
N ARG A 200 3.32 6.66 -0.25
CA ARG A 200 2.42 5.53 -0.55
C ARG A 200 1.06 5.85 0.08
N CYS A 201 0.05 5.91 -0.77
CA CYS A 201 -1.32 6.30 -0.43
C CYS A 201 -2.05 5.16 0.28
N CYS A 202 -1.85 5.04 1.59
CA CYS A 202 -2.65 4.16 2.42
C CYS A 202 -3.09 4.90 3.70
N LEU A 203 -4.17 5.67 3.59
CA LEU A 203 -4.97 6.21 4.69
C LEU A 203 -6.42 5.92 4.30
N ARG A 204 -6.95 4.74 4.59
CA ARG A 204 -8.29 4.35 4.15
C ARG A 204 -9.16 4.02 5.36
N GLY A 205 -9.97 4.97 5.83
CA GLY A 205 -11.07 4.69 6.75
C GLY A 205 -12.33 4.32 5.98
N ARG A 206 -12.76 3.05 5.99
CA ARG A 206 -14.04 2.67 5.37
C ARG A 206 -15.19 3.06 6.28
N PHE A 207 -16.15 3.82 5.78
CA PHE A 207 -17.34 4.18 6.50
C PHE A 207 -18.59 4.03 5.64
N SER A 208 -19.70 3.75 6.30
CA SER A 208 -21.04 3.85 5.72
C SER A 208 -21.95 4.56 6.71
N VAL A 209 -23.04 5.13 6.19
CA VAL A 209 -24.01 5.91 6.97
C VAL A 209 -25.41 5.36 6.78
N ASN A 210 -26.26 5.51 7.79
CA ASN A 210 -27.65 5.04 7.72
C ASN A 210 -28.59 5.99 6.95
N LYS A 211 -28.14 7.19 6.61
CA LYS A 211 -28.90 8.18 5.84
C LYS A 211 -27.98 8.99 4.94
N ARG A 212 -28.57 9.62 3.94
CA ARG A 212 -27.85 10.53 3.04
C ARG A 212 -27.25 11.69 3.84
N ILE A 213 -25.98 11.98 3.59
CA ILE A 213 -25.25 13.13 4.15
C ILE A 213 -24.41 13.79 3.08
N PHE A 214 -23.91 14.98 3.38
CA PHE A 214 -22.89 15.67 2.62
C PHE A 214 -21.68 15.91 3.50
N VAL A 215 -20.55 15.31 3.15
CA VAL A 215 -19.29 15.50 3.87
C VAL A 215 -18.58 16.72 3.28
N VAL A 216 -18.21 17.66 4.16
CA VAL A 216 -17.57 18.93 3.78
C VAL A 216 -16.10 18.99 4.17
N GLY A 217 -15.64 18.11 5.05
CA GLY A 217 -14.24 18.06 5.45
C GLY A 217 -13.93 17.04 6.54
N PHE A 218 -12.67 17.01 6.93
CA PHE A 218 -12.15 16.19 8.02
C PHE A 218 -11.50 17.08 9.08
N GLY A 219 -11.59 16.70 10.35
CA GLY A 219 -10.68 17.20 11.38
C GLY A 219 -9.49 16.24 11.50
N LEU A 220 -8.28 16.78 11.43
CA LEU A 220 -7.02 16.03 11.44
C LEU A 220 -6.13 16.46 12.61
N TYR A 221 -5.30 15.56 13.13
CA TYR A 221 -4.35 15.92 14.18
C TYR A 221 -3.14 16.71 13.65
N GLY A 222 -2.61 17.61 14.48
CA GLY A 222 -1.39 18.39 14.20
C GLY A 222 -0.11 17.77 14.74
N SER A 223 1.02 18.48 14.61
CA SER A 223 2.37 17.97 14.93
C SER A 223 2.58 17.76 16.43
N ILE A 224 3.35 16.71 16.78
CA ILE A 224 3.86 16.52 18.15
C ILE A 224 5.13 17.35 18.46
N HIS A 225 5.72 17.97 17.44
CA HIS A 225 7.01 18.66 17.54
C HIS A 225 6.86 20.20 17.66
N GLY A 226 5.65 20.68 17.90
CA GLY A 226 5.35 22.11 18.01
C GLY A 226 4.68 22.70 16.77
N PRO A 227 4.59 24.03 16.66
CA PRO A 227 3.87 24.70 15.59
C PRO A 227 4.45 24.36 14.21
N THR A 228 3.61 23.86 13.30
CA THR A 228 4.02 23.41 11.96
C THR A 228 2.91 23.58 10.93
N ASP A 229 3.29 23.90 9.70
CA ASP A 229 2.39 23.88 8.54
C ASP A 229 2.41 22.50 7.87
N TYR A 230 1.23 21.88 7.74
CA TYR A 230 1.05 20.66 6.96
C TYR A 230 0.49 20.98 5.58
N GLN A 231 1.04 20.32 4.56
CA GLN A 231 0.33 20.15 3.28
C GLN A 231 -0.49 18.88 3.34
N VAL A 232 -1.76 18.95 2.95
CA VAL A 232 -2.72 17.87 3.09
C VAL A 232 -3.47 17.64 1.80
N ASN A 233 -3.51 16.39 1.35
CA ASN A 233 -4.47 15.94 0.35
C ASN A 233 -5.59 15.17 1.06
N ILE A 234 -6.85 15.55 0.88
CA ILE A 234 -8.01 14.80 1.39
C ILE A 234 -8.82 14.22 0.23
N GLN A 235 -9.39 13.02 0.41
CA GLN A 235 -10.24 12.37 -0.58
C GLN A 235 -11.39 11.60 0.06
N ILE A 236 -12.50 11.50 -0.67
CA ILE A 236 -13.56 10.50 -0.45
C ILE A 236 -13.68 9.67 -1.71
N ILE A 237 -13.59 8.35 -1.54
CA ILE A 237 -13.58 7.37 -2.62
C ILE A 237 -14.76 6.42 -2.45
N HIS A 238 -15.51 6.16 -3.52
CA HIS A 238 -16.48 5.07 -3.55
C HIS A 238 -15.74 3.73 -3.50
N THR A 239 -15.99 2.91 -2.47
CA THR A 239 -15.11 1.77 -2.17
C THR A 239 -15.17 0.69 -3.26
N ASP A 240 -16.35 0.39 -3.77
CA ASP A 240 -16.55 -0.75 -4.67
C ASP A 240 -16.04 -0.46 -6.09
N SER A 241 -16.14 0.80 -6.54
CA SER A 241 -15.66 1.22 -7.88
C SER A 241 -14.30 1.93 -7.85
N ASN A 242 -13.75 2.15 -6.66
CA ASN A 242 -12.52 2.92 -6.41
C ASN A 242 -12.53 4.32 -7.06
N THR A 243 -13.72 4.91 -7.24
CA THR A 243 -13.89 6.21 -7.90
C THR A 243 -13.77 7.34 -6.88
N VAL A 244 -12.91 8.33 -7.15
CA VAL A 244 -12.78 9.52 -6.31
C VAL A 244 -14.02 10.41 -6.51
N LEU A 245 -14.78 10.64 -5.44
CA LEU A 245 -15.99 11.45 -5.44
C LEU A 245 -15.73 12.90 -5.04
N GLY A 246 -14.69 13.12 -4.23
CA GLY A 246 -14.22 14.45 -3.87
C GLY A 246 -12.77 14.40 -3.44
N GLN A 247 -12.02 15.43 -3.79
CA GLN A 247 -10.63 15.59 -3.39
C GLN A 247 -10.27 17.06 -3.22
N ASN A 248 -9.29 17.34 -2.36
CA ASN A 248 -8.70 18.66 -2.25
C ASN A 248 -7.23 18.60 -1.80
N ASP A 249 -6.36 19.30 -2.51
CA ASP A 249 -4.98 19.60 -2.10
C ASP A 249 -4.97 20.95 -1.39
N THR A 250 -4.68 20.95 -0.10
CA THR A 250 -4.73 22.13 0.77
C THR A 250 -3.69 22.00 1.89
N GLY A 251 -3.81 22.77 2.95
CA GLY A 251 -2.95 22.67 4.13
C GLY A 251 -3.61 23.27 5.36
N PHE A 252 -3.01 23.03 6.52
CA PHE A 252 -3.39 23.69 7.77
C PHE A 252 -2.15 23.97 8.62
N SER A 253 -2.21 25.03 9.41
CA SER A 253 -1.20 25.36 10.42
C SER A 253 -1.67 24.80 11.76
N CYS A 254 -0.80 24.03 12.42
CA CYS A 254 -1.03 23.56 13.79
C CYS A 254 -0.15 24.32 14.78
N ASP A 255 -0.58 24.36 16.04
CA ASP A 255 0.10 25.02 17.15
C ASP A 255 0.93 24.05 18.01
N GLY A 256 1.00 22.78 17.63
CA GLY A 256 1.64 21.72 18.41
C GLY A 256 0.77 21.15 19.53
N SER A 257 -0.50 21.55 19.63
CA SER A 257 -1.46 20.96 20.57
C SER A 257 -2.05 19.65 20.02
N ALA A 258 -2.63 18.85 20.91
CA ALA A 258 -3.39 17.65 20.56
C ALA A 258 -4.79 17.95 19.99
N SER A 259 -5.06 19.21 19.61
CA SER A 259 -6.34 19.62 19.01
C SER A 259 -6.45 19.14 17.56
N THR A 260 -7.67 19.14 17.05
CA THR A 260 -7.97 18.78 15.66
C THR A 260 -8.08 20.04 14.79
N PHE A 261 -7.58 19.95 13.57
CA PHE A 261 -7.54 21.03 12.60
C PHE A 261 -8.38 20.67 11.39
N ARG A 262 -9.25 21.58 10.98
CA ARG A 262 -10.25 21.32 9.93
C ARG A 262 -9.65 21.49 8.55
N VAL A 263 -9.88 20.50 7.69
CA VAL A 263 -9.48 20.47 6.29
C VAL A 263 -10.71 20.20 5.44
N MET A 264 -11.01 21.12 4.51
CA MET A 264 -12.29 21.17 3.81
C MET A 264 -12.17 20.71 2.35
N PHE A 265 -13.19 20.04 1.83
CA PHE A 265 -13.35 19.81 0.40
C PHE A 265 -13.75 21.11 -0.32
N LYS A 266 -13.47 21.20 -1.63
CA LYS A 266 -13.89 22.34 -2.44
C LYS A 266 -15.41 22.42 -2.57
N GLU A 267 -16.03 21.26 -2.70
CA GLU A 267 -17.49 21.08 -2.79
C GLU A 267 -17.92 19.96 -1.84
N PRO A 268 -19.13 20.04 -1.26
CA PRO A 268 -19.65 18.96 -0.41
C PRO A 268 -19.76 17.65 -1.18
N VAL A 269 -19.26 16.56 -0.59
CA VAL A 269 -19.29 15.22 -1.20
C VAL A 269 -20.54 14.49 -0.72
N GLU A 270 -21.37 14.06 -1.67
CA GLU A 270 -22.57 13.28 -1.38
C GLU A 270 -22.22 11.84 -0.97
N VAL A 271 -22.78 11.41 0.15
CA VAL A 271 -22.63 10.05 0.70
C VAL A 271 -24.02 9.45 0.86
N LEU A 272 -24.26 8.35 0.18
CA LEU A 272 -25.55 7.65 0.16
C LEU A 272 -25.66 6.63 1.31
N PRO A 273 -26.91 6.36 1.77
CA PRO A 273 -27.13 5.40 2.84
C PRO A 273 -26.69 3.99 2.44
N ASN A 274 -26.08 3.27 3.37
CA ASN A 274 -25.65 1.87 3.26
C ASN A 274 -24.65 1.57 2.11
N VAL A 275 -24.00 2.60 1.58
CA VAL A 275 -22.91 2.46 0.61
C VAL A 275 -21.56 2.62 1.34
N ASN A 276 -20.56 1.86 0.92
CA ASN A 276 -19.23 1.89 1.52
C ASN A 276 -18.36 2.97 0.85
N TYR A 277 -17.88 3.92 1.64
CA TYR A 277 -16.96 4.95 1.21
C TYR A 277 -15.64 4.83 1.95
N THR A 278 -14.57 5.30 1.34
CA THR A 278 -13.24 5.37 1.93
C THR A 278 -12.84 6.82 2.10
N ALA A 279 -12.60 7.23 3.35
CA ALA A 279 -12.02 8.53 3.69
C ALA A 279 -10.49 8.44 3.68
N CYS A 280 -9.84 9.36 2.98
CA CYS A 280 -8.39 9.46 2.90
C CYS A 280 -7.91 10.87 3.27
N ALA A 281 -6.80 10.95 4.01
CA ALA A 281 -6.13 12.21 4.33
C ALA A 281 -4.61 12.00 4.39
N THR A 282 -3.89 12.50 3.40
CA THR A 282 -2.42 12.42 3.31
C THR A 282 -1.79 13.70 3.79
N LEU A 283 -1.08 13.63 4.93
CA LEU A 283 -0.35 14.75 5.51
C LEU A 283 1.12 14.69 5.07
N LYS A 284 1.67 15.83 4.66
CA LYS A 284 3.11 16.05 4.43
C LYS A 284 3.61 17.02 5.48
N GLY A 285 4.43 16.51 6.40
CA GLY A 285 4.99 17.25 7.52
C GLY A 285 5.66 16.30 8.52
N PRO A 286 6.12 16.80 9.67
CA PRO A 286 6.69 15.98 10.75
C PRO A 286 5.63 15.07 11.40
N ASP A 287 6.03 14.23 12.35
CA ASP A 287 5.10 13.34 13.05
C ASP A 287 3.97 14.13 13.72
N SER A 288 2.74 13.60 13.62
CA SER A 288 1.53 14.17 14.19
C SER A 288 0.99 13.36 15.35
N HIS A 289 0.19 14.01 16.20
CA HIS A 289 -0.63 13.33 17.19
C HIS A 289 -1.56 12.33 16.50
N TYR A 290 -2.04 11.32 17.21
CA TYR A 290 -3.04 10.39 16.72
C TYR A 290 -4.02 10.04 17.82
N GLY A 291 -5.25 9.73 17.43
CA GLY A 291 -6.29 9.27 18.34
C GLY A 291 -6.10 7.81 18.67
N THR A 292 -6.60 7.39 19.83
CA THR A 292 -6.74 5.97 20.22
C THR A 292 -8.15 5.74 20.76
N LYS A 293 -8.63 4.49 20.78
CA LYS A 293 -9.98 4.08 21.24
C LYS A 293 -11.14 4.55 20.36
N GLY A 294 -10.92 4.66 19.05
CA GLY A 294 -11.99 4.88 18.07
C GLY A 294 -13.06 3.78 18.10
N LEU A 295 -14.26 4.13 17.65
CA LEU A 295 -15.45 3.29 17.75
C LEU A 295 -15.89 2.81 16.37
N ARG A 296 -16.21 1.52 16.26
CA ARG A 296 -16.80 0.94 15.03
C ARG A 296 -18.15 1.51 14.65
N LYS A 297 -18.85 2.12 15.60
CA LYS A 297 -20.16 2.72 15.39
C LYS A 297 -20.26 4.00 16.19
N VAL A 298 -20.52 5.11 15.51
CA VAL A 298 -20.72 6.42 16.14
C VAL A 298 -22.08 6.94 15.72
N THR A 299 -22.90 7.33 16.71
CA THR A 299 -24.20 7.94 16.44
C THR A 299 -24.14 9.41 16.82
N HIS A 300 -24.31 10.28 15.84
CA HIS A 300 -24.47 11.71 16.03
C HIS A 300 -25.96 12.06 16.01
N GLU A 301 -26.43 12.78 17.01
CA GLU A 301 -27.78 13.30 17.07
C GLU A 301 -27.77 14.79 16.75
N SER A 302 -28.52 15.18 15.71
CA SER A 302 -28.62 16.59 15.32
C SER A 302 -29.24 17.41 16.46
N PRO A 303 -28.57 18.47 16.95
CA PRO A 303 -29.12 19.31 18.02
C PRO A 303 -30.39 20.05 17.61
N THR A 304 -30.59 20.29 16.31
CA THR A 304 -31.72 21.05 15.78
C THR A 304 -32.91 20.19 15.42
N THR A 305 -32.69 18.98 14.90
CA THR A 305 -33.75 18.11 14.36
C THR A 305 -33.98 16.85 15.17
N GLY A 306 -33.12 16.51 16.13
CA GLY A 306 -33.13 15.22 16.84
C GLY A 306 -32.83 14.02 15.94
N ALA A 307 -32.49 14.25 14.66
CA ALA A 307 -32.26 13.18 13.70
C ALA A 307 -30.92 12.50 13.97
N LYS A 308 -30.94 11.17 14.10
CA LYS A 308 -29.76 10.36 14.37
C LYS A 308 -29.06 9.93 13.09
N THR A 309 -27.81 10.36 12.92
CA THR A 309 -26.87 9.88 11.90
C THR A 309 -25.98 8.83 12.52
N CYS A 310 -26.05 7.61 12.02
CA CYS A 310 -25.18 6.54 12.45
C CYS A 310 -24.09 6.31 11.41
N PHE A 311 -22.84 6.50 11.81
CA PHE A 311 -21.66 6.07 11.08
C PHE A 311 -21.30 4.67 11.52
N THR A 312 -21.07 3.79 10.55
CA THR A 312 -20.50 2.47 10.77
C THR A 312 -19.14 2.46 10.10
N PHE A 313 -18.09 2.28 10.91
CA PHE A 313 -16.72 2.17 10.44
C PHE A 313 -16.39 0.69 10.29
N CYS A 314 -16.04 0.33 9.07
CA CYS A 314 -15.61 -1.00 8.73
C CYS A 314 -14.09 -1.01 8.63
N TYR A 315 -13.49 -2.13 9.03
CA TYR A 315 -12.08 -2.32 8.78
C TYR A 315 -11.84 -2.23 7.27
N ALA A 316 -11.08 -1.23 6.84
CA ALA A 316 -10.58 -1.22 5.49
C ALA A 316 -9.44 -2.20 5.44
N ALA A 317 -9.60 -3.27 4.66
CA ALA A 317 -8.48 -4.15 4.39
C ALA A 317 -7.45 -3.35 3.56
N GLY A 318 -6.22 -3.22 4.09
CA GLY A 318 -5.16 -2.33 3.62
C GLY A 318 -4.48 -1.62 4.80
N ASN A 319 -3.24 -1.15 4.64
CA ASN A 319 -2.62 -0.31 5.68
C ASN A 319 -3.20 1.10 5.68
N ASN A 320 -3.16 1.74 6.83
CA ASN A 320 -3.75 3.05 7.03
C ASN A 320 -2.76 4.04 7.66
N ASN A 321 -1.45 3.79 7.54
CA ASN A 321 -0.40 4.62 8.12
C ASN A 321 -0.64 4.91 9.62
N GLY A 322 -0.98 3.87 10.38
CA GLY A 322 -1.36 3.98 11.80
C GLY A 322 -2.83 4.37 12.06
N THR A 323 -3.68 4.48 11.03
CA THR A 323 -5.11 4.84 11.14
C THR A 323 -6.07 3.64 11.04
N SER A 324 -6.26 2.86 12.10
CA SER A 324 -7.33 1.87 12.19
C SER A 324 -8.70 2.50 12.51
N VAL A 325 -9.71 1.67 12.80
CA VAL A 325 -10.98 2.15 13.36
C VAL A 325 -10.77 2.63 14.81
N GLU A 326 -9.78 2.05 15.48
CA GLU A 326 -9.46 2.27 16.88
C GLU A 326 -8.39 3.36 17.09
N ASP A 327 -7.49 3.57 16.14
CA ASP A 327 -6.38 4.51 16.27
C ASP A 327 -6.24 5.32 14.98
N GLY A 328 -5.82 6.59 14.98
CA GLY A 328 -5.51 7.26 13.71
C GLY A 328 -5.60 8.78 13.60
N GLN A 329 -5.45 9.26 12.37
CA GLN A 329 -5.30 10.67 11.99
C GLN A 329 -6.61 11.42 11.70
N ILE A 330 -7.73 10.72 11.54
CA ILE A 330 -9.04 11.32 11.18
C ILE A 330 -10.03 11.15 12.34
N PRO A 331 -9.91 11.95 13.42
CA PRO A 331 -10.84 11.89 14.56
C PRO A 331 -12.24 12.44 14.23
N GLU A 332 -12.38 13.29 13.21
CA GLU A 332 -13.62 13.99 12.94
C GLU A 332 -14.01 13.97 11.45
N VAL A 333 -15.28 13.69 11.18
CA VAL A 333 -15.92 13.89 9.88
C VAL A 333 -16.90 15.05 10.00
N ILE A 334 -16.72 16.07 9.18
CA ILE A 334 -17.54 17.29 9.17
C ILE A 334 -18.59 17.11 8.09
N PHE A 335 -19.87 17.12 8.46
CA PHE A 335 -20.97 16.84 7.53
C PHE A 335 -22.25 17.61 7.88
N TYR A 336 -23.17 17.67 6.93
CA TYR A 336 -24.56 18.05 7.15
C TYR A 336 -25.52 17.02 6.52
N THR A 337 -26.77 17.03 6.98
CA THR A 337 -27.86 16.14 6.51
C THR A 337 -28.92 16.96 5.82
#